data_AF-A0A8T6F4X4-F1
#
_entry.id   AF-A0A8T6F4X4-F1
#
_cell.length_a   1.000
_cell.length_b   1.000
_cell.length_c   1.000
_cell.angle_alpha   90.00
_cell.angle_beta   90.00
_cell.angle_gamma   90.00
#
_symmetry.space_group_name_H-M   'P 1'
#
loop_
_entity.id
_entity.type
_entity.pdbx_description
1 polymer ?
#
loop_
_entity_poly.entity_id
_entity_poly.type
_entity_poly.pdbx_seq_one_letter_code
_entity_poly.pdbx_strand_id
1 'polypeptide(L)'
;MEIVYRWGGGLGSRLFNQIINSRSNSPDRVREQVKAAFFALGEDDPVQALEELKSLRWCGDSFGTKVLAMRSPESAPIWDEIAKACLSEFRIDGKRIRSYGQFITFCKHIRSELQRKGKEPPRGESWYLRDIEMAIFQFGWDNGKFKWAHHRRTSLNHACGWPMPLHGSLRWPPTQGSEDT
;
A
#
# COMPACT_ATOMS: atom_id res chain seq x y z
N MET A 1 -0.82 -24.70 -3.74
CA MET A 1 -1.76 -23.78 -3.05
C MET A 1 -1.33 -23.53 -1.59
N GLU A 2 -0.03 -23.63 -1.27
CA GLU A 2 0.48 -23.70 0.12
C GLU A 2 1.04 -22.36 0.64
N ILE A 3 1.28 -21.40 -0.25
CA ILE A 3 2.00 -20.14 0.06
C ILE A 3 1.13 -19.12 0.82
N VAL A 4 -0.21 -19.19 0.69
CA VAL A 4 -1.14 -18.26 1.36
C VAL A 4 -1.24 -18.52 2.88
N TYR A 5 -0.86 -19.70 3.35
CA TYR A 5 -1.07 -20.14 4.74
C TYR A 5 -0.14 -19.51 5.77
N ARG A 6 1.02 -18.96 5.39
CA ARG A 6 2.07 -18.59 6.36
C ARG A 6 2.01 -17.16 6.92
N TRP A 7 1.29 -16.22 6.30
CA TRP A 7 1.40 -14.79 6.67
C TRP A 7 0.24 -14.21 7.48
N GLY A 8 -0.91 -14.87 7.56
CA GLY A 8 -2.06 -14.36 8.32
C GLY A 8 -2.11 -14.80 9.78
N GLY A 9 -1.16 -15.60 10.25
CA GLY A 9 -1.30 -16.36 11.50
C GLY A 9 -2.62 -17.17 11.53
N GLY A 10 -3.09 -17.53 12.71
CA GLY A 10 -4.38 -18.25 12.87
C GLY A 10 -5.62 -17.48 12.39
N LEU A 11 -5.51 -16.19 12.07
CA LEU A 11 -6.59 -15.37 11.52
C LEU A 11 -6.70 -15.50 9.99
N GLY A 12 -5.58 -15.64 9.28
CA GLY A 12 -5.56 -15.89 7.83
C GLY A 12 -6.23 -17.21 7.46
N SER A 13 -6.01 -18.27 8.26
CA SER A 13 -6.66 -19.56 8.05
C SER A 13 -8.17 -19.53 8.34
N ARG A 14 -8.62 -18.77 9.35
CA ARG A 14 -10.05 -18.58 9.64
C ARG A 14 -10.77 -17.81 8.55
N LEU A 15 -10.21 -16.71 8.06
CA LEU A 15 -10.78 -15.93 6.96
C LEU A 15 -10.81 -16.72 5.67
N PHE A 16 -9.73 -17.43 5.33
CA PHE A 16 -9.72 -18.32 4.17
C PHE A 16 -10.79 -19.41 4.27
N ASN A 17 -10.92 -20.05 5.44
CA ASN A 17 -11.99 -21.02 5.69
C ASN A 17 -13.38 -20.37 5.62
N GLN A 18 -13.56 -19.12 6.04
CA GLN A 18 -14.84 -18.41 5.88
C GLN A 18 -15.14 -18.06 4.42
N ILE A 19 -14.12 -17.74 3.62
CA ILE A 19 -14.27 -17.48 2.18
C ILE A 19 -14.68 -18.76 1.47
N ILE A 20 -14.03 -19.90 1.73
CA ILE A 20 -14.32 -21.20 1.09
C ILE A 20 -15.63 -21.82 1.59
N ASN A 21 -15.91 -21.73 2.89
CA ASN A 21 -17.12 -22.32 3.48
C ASN A 21 -18.34 -21.38 3.41
N SER A 22 -18.20 -20.20 2.81
CA SER A 22 -19.33 -19.31 2.56
C SER A 22 -20.23 -19.93 1.50
N ARG A 23 -21.50 -20.18 1.84
CA ARG A 23 -22.53 -20.60 0.88
C ARG A 23 -22.70 -19.63 -0.31
N SER A 24 -22.22 -18.39 -0.18
CA SER A 24 -22.26 -17.36 -1.21
C SER A 24 -21.08 -17.42 -2.19
N ASN A 25 -20.02 -18.17 -1.87
CA ASN A 25 -18.81 -18.30 -2.66
C ASN A 25 -18.68 -19.75 -3.16
N SER A 26 -19.25 -20.07 -4.31
CA SER A 26 -19.00 -21.38 -4.92
C SER A 26 -17.52 -21.51 -5.32
N PRO A 27 -16.94 -22.73 -5.33
CA PRO A 27 -15.55 -22.92 -5.76
C PRO A 27 -15.25 -22.36 -7.14
N ASP A 28 -16.19 -22.49 -8.09
CA ASP A 28 -16.04 -21.97 -9.46
C ASP A 28 -16.01 -20.44 -9.47
N ARG A 29 -16.92 -19.80 -8.72
CA ARG A 29 -16.92 -18.34 -8.57
C ARG A 29 -15.61 -17.84 -7.96
N VAL A 30 -15.07 -18.53 -6.95
CA VAL A 30 -13.77 -18.15 -6.37
C VAL A 30 -12.66 -18.25 -7.41
N ARG A 31 -12.63 -19.32 -8.22
CA ARG A 31 -11.63 -19.45 -9.30
C ARG A 31 -11.78 -18.37 -10.35
N GLU A 32 -13.00 -18.08 -10.79
CA GLU A 32 -13.29 -17.05 -11.79
C GLU A 32 -12.82 -15.67 -11.33
N GLN A 33 -13.18 -15.26 -10.10
CA GLN A 33 -12.80 -13.94 -9.58
C GLN A 33 -11.31 -13.83 -9.29
N VAL A 34 -10.66 -14.89 -8.82
CA VAL A 34 -9.20 -14.89 -8.66
C VAL A 34 -8.51 -14.80 -10.03
N LYS A 35 -9.03 -15.49 -11.05
CA LYS A 35 -8.49 -15.42 -12.42
C LYS A 35 -8.69 -14.03 -13.01
N ALA A 36 -9.86 -13.43 -12.86
CA ALA A 36 -10.16 -12.06 -13.31
C ALA A 36 -9.25 -11.04 -12.60
N ALA A 37 -9.08 -11.17 -11.28
CA ALA A 37 -8.18 -10.32 -10.51
C ALA A 37 -6.72 -10.42 -11.01
N PHE A 38 -6.23 -11.63 -11.26
CA PHE A 38 -4.86 -11.83 -11.76
C PHE A 38 -4.68 -11.38 -13.20
N PHE A 39 -5.73 -11.44 -14.02
CA PHE A 39 -5.74 -10.86 -15.35
C PHE A 39 -5.61 -9.34 -15.28
N ALA A 40 -6.44 -8.67 -14.48
CA ALA A 40 -6.36 -7.22 -14.27
C ALA A 40 -4.99 -6.78 -13.72
N LEU A 41 -4.41 -7.57 -12.81
CA LEU A 41 -3.07 -7.31 -12.28
C LEU A 41 -1.97 -7.44 -13.35
N GLY A 42 -2.14 -8.35 -14.32
CA GLY A 42 -1.24 -8.47 -15.48
C GLY A 42 -1.28 -7.25 -16.40
N GLU A 43 -2.39 -6.51 -16.40
CA GLU A 43 -2.59 -5.25 -17.14
C GLU A 43 -2.15 -4.00 -16.33
N ASP A 44 -1.40 -4.16 -15.23
CA ASP A 44 -1.04 -3.09 -14.26
C ASP A 44 -2.25 -2.35 -13.67
N ASP A 45 -3.39 -3.03 -13.50
CA ASP A 45 -4.59 -2.48 -12.83
C ASP A 45 -4.88 -3.17 -11.47
N PRO A 46 -4.08 -2.86 -10.43
CA PRO A 46 -4.31 -3.40 -9.09
C PRO A 46 -5.61 -2.90 -8.44
N VAL A 47 -6.21 -1.79 -8.93
CA VAL A 47 -7.49 -1.27 -8.40
C VAL A 47 -8.63 -2.17 -8.87
N GLN A 48 -8.71 -2.43 -10.17
CA GLN A 48 -9.69 -3.38 -10.70
C GLN A 48 -9.47 -4.78 -10.12
N ALA A 49 -8.22 -5.23 -10.01
CA ALA A 49 -7.90 -6.51 -9.40
C ALA A 49 -8.43 -6.64 -7.96
N LEU A 50 -8.41 -5.54 -7.19
CA LEU A 50 -8.96 -5.53 -5.83
C LEU A 50 -10.49 -5.60 -5.86
N GLU A 51 -11.16 -4.89 -6.78
CA GLU A 51 -12.63 -4.93 -6.89
C GLU A 51 -13.13 -6.34 -7.27
N GLU A 52 -12.42 -7.04 -8.17
CA GLU A 52 -12.72 -8.45 -8.48
C GLU A 52 -12.65 -9.33 -7.24
N LEU A 53 -11.59 -9.17 -6.43
CA LEU A 53 -11.46 -9.90 -5.18
C LEU A 53 -12.54 -9.52 -4.15
N LYS A 54 -12.89 -8.23 -4.05
CA LYS A 54 -13.93 -7.73 -3.14
C LYS A 54 -15.34 -8.19 -3.46
N SER A 55 -15.58 -8.64 -4.68
CA SER A 55 -16.82 -9.30 -5.05
C SER A 55 -17.05 -10.65 -4.34
N LEU A 56 -15.99 -11.24 -3.76
CA LEU A 56 -16.07 -12.44 -2.93
C LEU A 56 -16.41 -12.07 -1.49
N ARG A 57 -17.37 -12.79 -0.89
CA ARG A 57 -17.75 -12.55 0.51
C ARG A 57 -16.54 -12.77 1.43
N TRP A 58 -16.34 -11.85 2.38
CA TRP A 58 -15.22 -11.82 3.34
C TRP A 58 -13.85 -11.41 2.78
N CYS A 59 -13.78 -11.04 1.50
CA CYS A 59 -12.55 -10.58 0.86
C CYS A 59 -12.50 -9.04 0.80
N GLY A 60 -12.43 -8.37 1.95
CA GLY A 60 -12.32 -6.90 2.00
C GLY A 60 -10.91 -6.39 1.65
N ASP A 61 -10.72 -5.06 1.66
CA ASP A 61 -9.45 -4.38 1.30
C ASP A 61 -8.20 -5.06 1.90
N SER A 62 -8.23 -5.35 3.20
CA SER A 62 -7.07 -5.93 3.91
C SER A 62 -6.66 -7.29 3.36
N PHE A 63 -7.62 -8.19 3.12
CA PHE A 63 -7.30 -9.54 2.61
C PHE A 63 -7.04 -9.51 1.11
N GLY A 64 -7.86 -8.78 0.35
CA GLY A 64 -7.71 -8.66 -1.11
C GLY A 64 -6.34 -8.11 -1.49
N THR A 65 -5.91 -7.00 -0.88
CA THR A 65 -4.59 -6.41 -1.19
C THR A 65 -3.42 -7.27 -0.73
N LYS A 66 -3.57 -8.12 0.30
CA LYS A 66 -2.57 -9.14 0.65
C LYS A 66 -2.41 -10.17 -0.46
N VAL A 67 -3.52 -10.64 -1.05
CA VAL A 67 -3.49 -11.58 -2.18
C VAL A 67 -2.79 -10.95 -3.38
N LEU A 68 -3.12 -9.70 -3.72
CA LEU A 68 -2.47 -8.99 -4.83
C LEU A 68 -0.97 -8.78 -4.58
N ALA A 69 -0.60 -8.32 -3.38
CA ALA A 69 0.80 -8.07 -3.03
C ALA A 69 1.66 -9.35 -3.02
N MET A 70 1.08 -10.51 -2.72
CA MET A 70 1.79 -11.80 -2.86
C MET A 70 2.03 -12.17 -4.32
N ARG A 71 1.14 -11.75 -5.23
CA ARG A 71 1.23 -12.08 -6.65
C ARG A 71 2.10 -11.11 -7.44
N SER A 72 2.05 -9.82 -7.10
CA SER A 72 2.77 -8.72 -7.78
C SER A 72 3.23 -7.68 -6.75
N PRO A 73 4.24 -8.00 -5.90
CA PRO A 73 4.77 -7.06 -4.91
C PRO A 73 5.31 -5.76 -5.52
N GLU A 74 5.73 -5.80 -6.79
CA GLU A 74 6.23 -4.68 -7.57
C GLU A 74 5.16 -3.60 -7.83
N SER A 75 3.89 -3.99 -7.97
CA SER A 75 2.78 -3.10 -8.36
C SER A 75 1.68 -2.95 -7.31
N ALA A 76 1.54 -3.91 -6.38
CA ALA A 76 0.46 -3.96 -5.41
C ALA A 76 0.96 -3.82 -3.96
N PRO A 77 0.78 -2.66 -3.31
CA PRO A 77 1.02 -2.50 -1.87
C PRO A 77 -0.16 -3.05 -1.06
N ILE A 78 0.03 -3.32 0.24
CA ILE A 78 -1.07 -3.70 1.15
C ILE A 78 -1.83 -2.47 1.63
N TRP A 79 -3.16 -2.53 1.55
CA TRP A 79 -4.07 -1.52 2.07
C TRP A 79 -4.97 -2.13 3.16
N ASP A 80 -4.43 -2.23 4.37
CA ASP A 80 -5.17 -2.69 5.53
C ASP A 80 -5.46 -1.57 6.53
N GLU A 81 -6.17 -1.92 7.61
CA GLU A 81 -6.59 -0.96 8.63
C GLU A 81 -5.40 -0.28 9.31
N ILE A 82 -4.23 -0.93 9.37
CA ILE A 82 -3.04 -0.32 9.95
C ILE A 82 -2.45 0.69 8.97
N ALA A 83 -2.32 0.34 7.69
CA ALA A 83 -1.89 1.29 6.65
C ALA A 83 -2.83 2.51 6.57
N LYS A 84 -4.15 2.29 6.62
CA LYS A 84 -5.17 3.34 6.70
C LYS A 84 -5.00 4.22 7.93
N ALA A 85 -4.77 3.63 9.10
CA ALA A 85 -4.58 4.37 10.34
C ALA A 85 -3.30 5.21 10.30
N CYS A 86 -2.19 4.64 9.83
CA CYS A 86 -0.92 5.35 9.65
C CYS A 86 -1.06 6.57 8.73
N LEU A 87 -1.85 6.45 7.65
CA LEU A 87 -2.00 7.50 6.65
C LEU A 87 -3.16 8.47 6.91
N SER A 88 -4.00 8.20 7.90
CA SER A 88 -5.23 8.97 8.17
C SER A 88 -5.00 10.47 8.43
N GLU A 89 -3.83 10.81 8.97
CA GLU A 89 -3.41 12.19 9.26
C GLU A 89 -2.47 12.79 8.21
N PHE A 90 -1.98 11.98 7.27
CA PHE A 90 -1.13 12.46 6.19
C PHE A 90 -1.96 13.12 5.09
N ARG A 91 -1.44 14.24 4.59
CA ARG A 91 -2.00 14.97 3.46
C ARG A 91 -0.96 15.12 2.37
N ILE A 92 -1.35 14.78 1.15
CA ILE A 92 -0.59 15.00 -0.08
C ILE A 92 -1.44 15.96 -0.89
N ASP A 93 -0.88 17.08 -1.35
CA ASP A 93 -1.68 18.15 -2.01
C ASP A 93 -2.85 18.66 -1.14
N GLY A 94 -2.71 18.62 0.20
CA GLY A 94 -3.81 18.95 1.11
C GLY A 94 -4.93 17.91 1.20
N LYS A 95 -4.85 16.80 0.45
CA LYS A 95 -5.85 15.71 0.41
C LYS A 95 -5.38 14.52 1.24
N ARG A 96 -6.31 13.92 1.98
CA ARG A 96 -6.06 12.65 2.71
C ARG A 96 -6.12 11.48 1.75
N ILE A 97 -5.29 10.46 1.98
CA ILE A 97 -5.38 9.17 1.28
C ILE A 97 -6.56 8.39 1.86
N ARG A 98 -7.57 8.12 1.04
CA ARG A 98 -8.81 7.42 1.45
C ARG A 98 -9.11 6.16 0.63
N SER A 99 -8.50 6.01 -0.54
CA SER A 99 -8.72 4.86 -1.41
C SER A 99 -7.42 4.13 -1.73
N TYR A 100 -7.56 2.88 -2.15
CA TYR A 100 -6.43 2.06 -2.56
C TYR A 100 -5.67 2.66 -3.75
N GLY A 101 -6.39 3.18 -4.75
CA GLY A 101 -5.78 3.86 -5.90
C GLY A 101 -4.94 5.07 -5.48
N GLN A 102 -5.45 5.90 -4.56
CA GLN A 102 -4.68 7.03 -4.02
C GLN A 102 -3.42 6.58 -3.29
N PHE A 103 -3.49 5.45 -2.56
CA PHE A 103 -2.34 4.88 -1.88
C PHE A 103 -1.29 4.34 -2.87
N ILE A 104 -1.73 3.67 -3.95
CA ILE A 104 -0.84 3.24 -5.05
C ILE A 104 -0.13 4.44 -5.67
N THR A 105 -0.86 5.52 -5.99
CA THR A 105 -0.28 6.75 -6.53
C THR A 105 0.78 7.33 -5.58
N PHE A 106 0.50 7.33 -4.28
CA PHE A 106 1.47 7.78 -3.28
C PHE A 106 2.73 6.92 -3.25
N CYS A 107 2.61 5.59 -3.25
CA CYS A 107 3.76 4.70 -3.29
C CYS A 107 4.55 4.87 -4.61
N LYS A 108 3.87 5.01 -5.77
CA LYS A 108 4.51 5.31 -7.06
C LYS A 108 5.28 6.64 -7.02
N HIS A 109 4.75 7.67 -6.34
CA HIS A 109 5.44 8.93 -6.15
C HIS A 109 6.72 8.79 -5.30
N ILE A 110 6.65 8.09 -4.16
CA ILE A 110 7.83 7.83 -3.32
C ILE A 110 8.89 7.06 -4.12
N ARG A 111 8.48 6.06 -4.91
CA ARG A 111 9.37 5.30 -5.79
C ARG A 111 10.15 6.23 -6.72
N SER A 112 9.44 7.12 -7.41
CA SER A 112 10.05 8.08 -8.33
C SER A 112 11.03 9.01 -7.61
N GLU A 113 10.72 9.46 -6.40
CA GLU A 113 11.63 10.29 -5.61
C GLU A 113 12.88 9.54 -5.14
N LEU A 114 12.75 8.28 -4.75
CA LEU A 114 13.90 7.42 -4.39
C LEU A 114 14.82 7.21 -5.59
N GLN A 115 14.24 6.90 -6.77
CA GLN A 115 14.98 6.75 -8.02
C GLN A 115 15.70 8.04 -8.41
N ARG A 116 15.00 9.18 -8.36
CA ARG A 116 15.58 10.51 -8.66
C ARG A 116 16.77 10.85 -7.75
N LYS A 117 16.77 10.36 -6.51
CA LYS A 117 17.84 10.56 -5.52
C LYS A 117 18.96 9.52 -5.60
N GLY A 118 18.92 8.63 -6.59
CA GLY A 118 19.91 7.57 -6.74
C GLY A 118 19.92 6.60 -5.56
N LYS A 119 18.79 6.40 -4.88
CA LYS A 119 18.68 5.43 -3.79
C LYS A 119 18.54 4.04 -4.38
N GLU A 120 19.50 3.17 -4.06
CA GLU A 120 19.50 1.80 -4.52
C GLU A 120 18.33 1.00 -3.92
N PRO A 121 17.59 0.25 -4.74
CA PRO A 121 16.54 -0.63 -4.25
C PRO A 121 17.13 -1.83 -3.51
N PRO A 122 16.43 -2.41 -2.52
CA PRO A 122 16.93 -3.55 -1.74
C PRO A 122 17.28 -4.78 -2.57
N ARG A 123 16.68 -4.91 -3.76
CA ARG A 123 16.80 -6.07 -4.66
C ARG A 123 17.57 -5.74 -5.96
N GLY A 124 18.18 -4.56 -6.07
CA GLY A 124 19.02 -4.17 -7.21
C GLY A 124 18.30 -3.73 -8.50
N GLU A 125 17.07 -4.17 -8.76
CA GLU A 125 16.38 -3.88 -10.03
C GLU A 125 15.50 -2.63 -9.96
N SER A 126 14.57 -2.59 -9.00
CA SER A 126 13.65 -1.47 -8.80
C SER A 126 13.06 -1.48 -7.39
N TRP A 127 12.59 -0.32 -6.94
CA TRP A 127 11.82 -0.24 -5.70
C TRP A 127 10.43 -0.80 -5.95
N TYR A 128 10.08 -1.90 -5.27
CA TYR A 128 8.74 -2.44 -5.35
C TYR A 128 7.79 -1.55 -4.53
N LEU A 129 6.53 -1.42 -4.96
CA LEU A 129 5.55 -0.69 -4.14
C LEU A 129 5.38 -1.33 -2.76
N ARG A 130 5.64 -2.64 -2.66
CA ARG A 130 5.70 -3.35 -1.39
C ARG A 130 6.84 -2.89 -0.48
N ASP A 131 8.04 -2.67 -1.00
CA ASP A 131 9.18 -2.22 -0.18
C ASP A 131 8.88 -0.83 0.41
N ILE A 132 8.21 0.02 -0.38
CA ILE A 132 7.78 1.37 0.04
C ILE A 132 6.68 1.30 1.10
N GLU A 133 5.66 0.47 0.89
CA GLU A 133 4.58 0.25 1.88
C GLU A 133 5.16 -0.22 3.21
N MET A 134 6.07 -1.20 3.20
CA MET A 134 6.71 -1.68 4.41
C MET A 134 7.53 -0.60 5.12
N ALA A 135 8.23 0.25 4.37
CA ALA A 135 8.96 1.37 4.96
C ALA A 135 8.01 2.38 5.63
N ILE A 136 6.91 2.76 4.96
CA ILE A 136 5.86 3.63 5.54
C ILE A 136 5.33 3.01 6.83
N PHE A 137 5.07 1.71 6.83
CA PHE A 137 4.59 0.98 7.99
C PHE A 137 5.60 1.03 9.15
N GLN A 138 6.87 0.79 8.88
CA GLN A 138 7.93 0.81 9.89
C GLN A 138 8.05 2.18 10.59
N PHE A 139 7.91 3.28 9.83
CA PHE A 139 7.92 4.63 10.43
C PHE A 139 6.61 4.99 11.15
N GLY A 140 5.51 4.32 10.82
CA GLY A 140 4.23 4.44 11.54
C GLY A 140 4.14 3.55 12.80
N TRP A 141 5.08 2.62 12.99
CA TRP A 141 5.02 1.58 14.01
C TRP A 141 6.24 1.62 14.95
N ASP A 142 6.16 2.39 16.04
CA ASP A 142 7.19 2.38 17.08
C ASP A 142 6.85 1.36 18.19
N ASN A 143 7.60 0.26 18.22
CA ASN A 143 7.68 -0.71 19.32
C ASN A 143 6.33 -1.21 19.90
N GLY A 144 5.36 -1.53 19.03
CA GLY A 144 4.12 -2.21 19.44
C GLY A 144 3.15 -1.34 20.24
N LYS A 145 3.30 -0.02 20.21
CA LYS A 145 2.31 0.93 20.74
C LYS A 145 1.90 1.90 19.65
N PHE A 146 0.66 1.80 19.19
CA PHE A 146 0.05 2.82 18.35
C PHE A 146 -0.15 4.10 19.20
N LYS A 147 0.80 5.04 19.12
CA LYS A 147 0.69 6.35 19.77
C LYS A 147 0.95 7.44 18.74
N TRP A 148 -0.10 8.19 18.41
CA TRP A 148 0.06 9.64 18.30
C TRP A 148 -0.18 10.24 19.68
N ALA A 149 0.84 10.19 20.53
CA ALA A 149 0.85 10.98 21.77
C ALA A 149 1.92 12.06 21.63
N HIS A 150 1.50 13.27 21.26
CA HIS A 150 2.05 14.53 21.75
C HIS A 150 3.59 14.67 21.88
N HIS A 151 4.39 14.10 20.98
CA HIS A 151 5.81 14.46 20.94
C HIS A 151 6.03 15.65 20.02
N ARG A 152 6.28 16.78 20.68
CA ARG A 152 6.81 18.02 20.13
C ARG A 152 7.93 17.74 19.13
N ARG A 153 7.87 18.48 18.03
CA ARG A 153 9.01 18.97 17.22
C ARG A 153 10.37 18.72 17.88
N THR A 154 11.11 17.67 17.53
CA THR A 154 12.59 17.73 17.58
C THR A 154 13.36 16.54 17.01
N SER A 155 12.80 15.32 16.88
CA SER A 155 13.67 14.15 16.58
C SER A 155 13.83 13.76 15.10
N LEU A 156 13.08 14.34 14.16
CA LEU A 156 13.22 14.00 12.73
C LEU A 156 14.46 14.61 12.04
N ASN A 157 15.18 15.53 12.71
CA ASN A 157 16.37 16.17 12.14
C ASN A 157 17.66 15.32 12.21
N HIS A 158 17.67 14.22 12.98
CA HIS A 158 18.91 13.44 13.21
C HIS A 158 19.01 12.13 12.42
N ALA A 159 17.89 11.54 11.96
CA ALA A 159 17.94 10.22 11.29
C ALA A 159 18.09 10.31 9.76
N CYS A 160 17.67 11.41 9.16
CA CYS A 160 17.86 11.69 7.75
C CYS A 160 18.16 13.19 7.68
N GLY A 161 19.27 13.62 7.06
CA GLY A 161 19.67 15.03 6.94
C GLY A 161 18.73 15.88 6.06
N TRP A 162 17.44 15.85 6.33
CA TRP A 162 16.39 16.59 5.65
C TRP A 162 15.87 17.67 6.59
N PRO A 163 16.01 18.97 6.24
CA PRO A 163 15.23 20.00 6.89
C PRO A 163 13.79 19.90 6.35
N MET A 164 12.91 19.27 7.11
CA MET A 164 11.45 19.35 6.86
C MET A 164 10.95 20.69 7.42
N PRO A 165 10.25 21.53 6.63
CA PRO A 165 9.78 22.83 7.10
C PRO A 165 8.78 22.65 8.25
N LEU A 166 9.15 23.21 9.39
CA LEU A 166 8.31 23.33 10.58
C LEU A 166 7.25 24.40 10.28
N HIS A 167 6.02 23.96 10.04
CA HIS A 167 4.86 24.73 9.60
C HIS A 167 4.84 25.14 8.12
N GLY A 168 3.80 24.68 7.42
CA GLY A 168 3.41 25.15 6.10
C GLY A 168 2.73 24.06 5.30
N SER A 169 1.62 24.38 4.63
CA SER A 169 1.12 23.55 3.53
C SER A 169 2.30 23.24 2.60
N LEU A 170 2.54 21.97 2.24
CA LEU A 170 3.36 21.68 1.07
C LEU A 170 2.65 22.29 -0.14
N ARG A 171 3.08 23.51 -0.53
CA ARG A 171 2.82 24.03 -1.87
C ARG A 171 3.87 23.39 -2.77
N TRP A 172 3.35 22.61 -3.70
CA TRP A 172 4.08 22.08 -4.84
C TRP A 172 4.67 23.25 -5.64
N PRO A 173 5.89 23.12 -6.18
CA PRO A 173 6.30 24.04 -7.22
C PRO A 173 5.34 23.89 -8.40
N PRO A 174 4.93 25.00 -9.06
CA PRO A 174 4.22 24.88 -10.32
C PRO A 174 5.11 24.10 -11.29
N THR A 175 4.50 23.17 -12.03
CA THR A 175 5.07 22.62 -13.25
C THR A 175 5.57 23.79 -14.09
N GLN A 176 6.89 23.95 -14.20
CA GLN A 176 7.43 24.86 -15.20
C GLN A 176 6.99 24.32 -16.56
N GLY A 177 6.06 25.04 -17.18
CA GLY A 177 5.84 24.92 -18.61
C GLY A 177 7.15 25.24 -19.30
N SER A 178 7.50 24.39 -20.26
CA SER A 178 8.43 24.73 -21.31
C SER A 178 7.81 25.88 -22.11
N GLU A 179 8.21 27.11 -21.79
CA GLU A 179 8.17 28.21 -22.75
C GLU A 179 9.45 28.19 -23.57
N ASP A 180 9.26 28.50 -24.84
CA ASP A 180 10.21 28.42 -25.94
C ASP A 180 11.52 29.16 -25.71
N THR A 181 12.63 28.56 -26.18
CA THR A 181 13.56 29.21 -27.14
C THR A 181 14.47 28.17 -27.79
#